data_AF-A0A7S0C7A0-F1
#
_entry.id   AF-A0A7S0C7A0-F1
#
_cell.length_a   1.000
_cell.length_b   1.000
_cell.length_c   1.000
_cell.angle_alpha   90.00
_cell.angle_beta   90.00
_cell.angle_gamma   90.00
#
_symmetry.space_group_name_H-M   'P 1'
#
loop_
_entity.id
_entity.type
_entity.pdbx_description
1 polymer ?
#
loop_
_entity_poly.entity_id
_entity_poly.type
_entity_poly.pdbx_seq_one_letter_code
_entity_poly.pdbx_strand_id
1 'polypeptide(L)'
;MSYASEKNNNVAFGNFYRHVMGPRASTQSRMNLLFQGAFSDLSSRYTAMGNIFFLTCFYSIIFPFGFFYASAVFVVQYWTDKFCLLRNWTMTPRVGTQTTAFSQIFFGITLMIYALMSSYYISSIPYDNACEANNLVNEEYLEAKTATVSIGGIFSQVPISIPDNSKTYYFCDEDMKTFNPLAFLTEPSTQRDREWMNSDQEKITSIYDWVAASLIVICIIMVFNRTIITPILRFFLGIIQAGWTSKFNNI
;
A
#
# COMPACT_ATOMS: atom_id res chain seq x y z
N MET A 1 -33.85 10.24 -26.44
CA MET A 1 -32.70 11.15 -26.25
C MET A 1 -31.64 10.45 -25.38
N SER A 2 -31.10 9.30 -25.83
CA SER A 2 -30.33 8.36 -24.98
C SER A 2 -29.22 7.61 -25.73
N TYR A 3 -28.56 8.25 -26.72
CA TYR A 3 -27.50 7.61 -27.50
C TYR A 3 -26.21 8.44 -27.64
N ALA A 4 -26.10 9.57 -26.92
CA ALA A 4 -24.93 10.46 -27.02
C ALA A 4 -23.95 10.34 -25.84
N SER A 5 -24.18 9.43 -24.88
CA SER A 5 -23.37 9.34 -23.66
C SER A 5 -22.16 8.41 -23.76
N GLU A 6 -22.01 7.65 -24.84
CA GLU A 6 -21.09 6.50 -24.85
C GLU A 6 -19.74 6.76 -25.56
N LYS A 7 -19.49 7.94 -26.15
CA LYS A 7 -18.29 8.15 -26.98
C LYS A 7 -17.60 9.51 -26.82
N ASN A 8 -17.30 9.95 -25.61
CA ASN A 8 -16.36 11.07 -25.45
C ASN A 8 -15.39 10.87 -24.27
N ASN A 9 -14.67 9.74 -24.30
CA ASN A 9 -13.64 9.41 -23.31
C ASN A 9 -12.27 10.06 -23.60
N ASN A 10 -12.11 10.80 -24.70
CA ASN A 10 -10.80 11.36 -25.05
C ASN A 10 -10.70 12.83 -24.63
N VAL A 11 -10.29 13.05 -23.38
CA VAL A 11 -10.11 14.36 -22.74
C VAL A 11 -9.22 15.31 -23.56
N ALA A 12 -8.22 14.76 -24.28
CA ALA A 12 -7.31 15.54 -25.13
C ALA A 12 -8.01 16.28 -26.29
N PHE A 13 -9.16 15.79 -26.75
CA PHE A 13 -9.85 16.38 -27.89
C PHE A 13 -10.84 17.49 -27.49
N GLY A 14 -11.07 17.74 -26.20
CA GLY A 14 -12.06 18.75 -25.75
C GLY A 14 -11.78 20.15 -26.29
N ASN A 15 -10.53 20.62 -26.21
CA ASN A 15 -10.13 21.92 -26.78
C ASN A 15 -10.19 21.92 -28.32
N PHE A 16 -9.83 20.83 -28.96
CA PHE A 16 -9.90 20.70 -30.41
C PHE A 16 -11.36 20.78 -30.90
N TYR A 17 -12.28 20.07 -30.25
CA TYR A 17 -13.70 20.12 -30.57
C TYR A 17 -14.29 21.54 -30.37
N ARG A 18 -13.88 22.25 -29.31
CA ARG A 18 -14.37 23.62 -29.07
C ARG A 18 -13.83 24.65 -30.04
N HIS A 19 -12.53 24.63 -30.32
CA HIS A 19 -11.89 25.68 -31.11
C HIS A 19 -11.88 25.40 -32.61
N VAL A 20 -11.87 24.13 -33.03
CA VAL A 20 -11.73 23.75 -34.45
C VAL A 20 -13.05 23.25 -35.05
N MET A 21 -13.80 22.41 -34.32
CA MET A 21 -15.07 21.86 -34.79
C MET A 21 -16.27 22.75 -34.42
N GLY A 22 -16.21 23.46 -33.28
CA GLY A 22 -17.27 24.33 -32.78
C GLY A 22 -17.74 25.37 -33.79
N PRO A 23 -16.84 26.20 -34.36
CA PRO A 23 -17.20 27.21 -35.36
C PRO A 23 -17.74 26.63 -36.68
N ARG A 24 -17.56 25.32 -36.91
CA ARG A 24 -17.97 24.62 -38.15
C ARG A 24 -19.26 23.83 -37.98
N ALA A 25 -19.94 23.94 -36.84
CA ALA A 25 -21.22 23.26 -36.60
C ALA A 25 -22.35 23.92 -37.40
N SER A 26 -23.17 23.11 -38.08
CA SER A 26 -24.28 23.63 -38.90
C SER A 26 -25.47 24.15 -38.08
N THR A 27 -25.63 23.68 -36.84
CA THR A 27 -26.74 24.07 -35.96
C THR A 27 -26.25 24.50 -34.59
N GLN A 28 -26.95 25.46 -33.97
CA GLN A 28 -26.64 25.95 -32.63
C GLN A 28 -26.66 24.83 -31.59
N SER A 29 -27.63 23.91 -31.68
CA SER A 29 -27.72 22.76 -30.78
C SER A 29 -26.48 21.87 -30.87
N ARG A 30 -25.96 21.65 -32.08
CA ARG A 30 -24.72 20.88 -32.30
C ARG A 30 -23.50 21.63 -31.79
N MET A 31 -23.46 22.95 -31.95
CA MET A 31 -22.40 23.77 -31.36
C MET A 31 -22.42 23.64 -29.83
N ASN A 32 -23.57 23.80 -29.18
CA ASN A 32 -23.69 23.67 -27.72
C ASN A 32 -23.21 22.29 -27.22
N LEU A 33 -23.51 21.20 -27.96
CA LEU A 33 -23.02 19.86 -27.64
C LEU A 33 -21.49 19.74 -27.73
N LEU A 34 -20.86 20.40 -28.71
CA LEU A 34 -19.38 20.43 -28.84
C LEU A 34 -18.70 21.26 -27.74
N PHE A 35 -19.42 22.21 -27.13
CA PHE A 35 -18.93 22.98 -26.00
C PHE A 35 -19.15 22.29 -24.65
N GLN A 36 -19.97 21.24 -24.59
CA GLN A 36 -20.13 20.42 -23.39
C GLN A 36 -18.77 19.80 -23.00
N GLY A 37 -18.42 19.89 -21.72
CA GLY A 37 -17.19 19.28 -21.20
C GLY A 37 -17.25 17.75 -21.23
N ALA A 38 -16.09 17.11 -21.09
CA ALA A 38 -16.04 15.67 -20.91
C ALA A 38 -16.52 15.29 -19.51
N PHE A 39 -17.23 14.16 -19.40
CA PHE A 39 -17.56 13.59 -18.09
C PHE A 39 -16.31 12.98 -17.48
N SER A 40 -16.01 13.37 -16.24
CA SER A 40 -14.95 12.75 -15.47
C SER A 40 -15.56 11.80 -14.45
N ASP A 41 -15.20 10.52 -14.56
CA ASP A 41 -15.42 9.57 -13.48
C ASP A 41 -14.37 9.80 -12.39
N LEU A 42 -14.83 10.35 -11.27
CA LEU A 42 -14.00 10.65 -10.11
C LEU A 42 -13.61 9.36 -9.36
N SER A 43 -14.45 8.32 -9.43
CA SER A 43 -14.24 7.08 -8.68
C SER A 43 -13.03 6.30 -9.19
N SER A 44 -12.91 6.12 -10.51
CA SER A 44 -11.74 5.47 -11.13
C SER A 44 -10.42 6.19 -10.81
N ARG A 45 -10.41 7.53 -10.73
CA ARG A 45 -9.21 8.29 -10.35
C ARG A 45 -8.79 8.04 -8.91
N TYR A 46 -9.74 8.06 -7.97
CA TYR A 46 -9.45 7.75 -6.57
C TYR A 46 -8.96 6.32 -6.40
N THR A 47 -9.55 5.36 -7.11
CA THR A 47 -9.09 3.96 -7.11
C THR A 47 -7.65 3.86 -7.64
N ALA A 48 -7.33 4.56 -8.73
CA ALA A 48 -5.97 4.57 -9.27
C ALA A 48 -4.95 5.15 -8.27
N MET A 49 -5.28 6.28 -7.61
CA MET A 49 -4.44 6.87 -6.56
C MET A 49 -4.26 5.92 -5.38
N GLY A 50 -5.36 5.27 -4.95
CA GLY A 50 -5.35 4.29 -3.87
C GLY A 50 -4.46 3.09 -4.18
N ASN A 51 -4.52 2.56 -5.41
CA ASN A 51 -3.69 1.45 -5.85
C ASN A 51 -2.19 1.80 -5.83
N ILE A 52 -1.82 2.99 -6.31
CA ILE A 52 -0.43 3.47 -6.29
C ILE A 52 0.05 3.59 -4.84
N PHE A 53 -0.76 4.20 -3.96
CA PHE A 53 -0.43 4.35 -2.54
C PHE A 53 -0.27 3.00 -1.85
N PHE A 54 -1.23 2.08 -2.05
CA PHE A 54 -1.20 0.73 -1.52
C PHE A 54 0.05 -0.04 -1.96
N LEU A 55 0.35 -0.04 -3.25
CA LEU A 55 1.51 -0.71 -3.82
C LEU A 55 2.82 -0.15 -3.24
N THR A 56 2.92 1.18 -3.15
CA THR A 56 4.11 1.86 -2.62
C THR A 56 4.34 1.49 -1.16
N CYS A 57 3.29 1.54 -0.34
CA CYS A 57 3.36 1.12 1.06
C CYS A 57 3.76 -0.36 1.19
N PHE A 58 3.14 -1.25 0.41
CA PHE A 58 3.39 -2.68 0.45
C PHE A 58 4.85 -3.04 0.17
N TYR A 59 5.48 -2.41 -0.83
CA TYR A 59 6.85 -2.71 -1.26
C TYR A 59 7.92 -1.77 -0.70
N SER A 60 7.56 -0.88 0.24
CA SER A 60 8.45 0.19 0.71
C SER A 60 9.73 -0.27 1.39
N ILE A 61 9.74 -1.44 2.03
CA ILE A 61 10.95 -1.97 2.70
C ILE A 61 11.95 -2.52 1.70
N ILE A 62 11.46 -3.24 0.70
CA ILE A 62 12.32 -3.78 -0.36
C ILE A 62 12.85 -2.65 -1.25
N PHE A 63 11.99 -1.66 -1.54
CA PHE A 63 12.31 -0.56 -2.45
C PHE A 63 11.83 0.79 -1.90
N PRO A 64 12.61 1.43 -1.01
CA PRO A 64 12.23 2.71 -0.40
C PRO A 64 12.14 3.86 -1.41
N PHE A 65 12.84 3.74 -2.55
CA PHE A 65 12.72 4.68 -3.67
C PHE A 65 11.32 4.74 -4.27
N GLY A 66 10.46 3.75 -4.01
CA GLY A 66 9.06 3.75 -4.42
C GLY A 66 8.30 4.99 -3.96
N PHE A 67 8.62 5.55 -2.78
CA PHE A 67 7.98 6.78 -2.29
C PHE A 67 8.28 8.00 -3.16
N PHE A 68 9.50 8.10 -3.70
CA PHE A 68 9.85 9.20 -4.61
C PHE A 68 9.06 9.09 -5.92
N TYR A 69 8.92 7.89 -6.47
CA TYR A 69 8.10 7.65 -7.66
C TYR A 69 6.62 7.96 -7.41
N ALA A 70 6.06 7.48 -6.31
CA ALA A 70 4.67 7.75 -5.95
C ALA A 70 4.41 9.26 -5.77
N SER A 71 5.33 9.97 -5.12
CA SER A 71 5.26 11.44 -4.97
C SER A 71 5.25 12.15 -6.33
N ALA A 72 6.17 11.79 -7.22
CA ALA A 72 6.23 12.36 -8.57
C ALA A 72 4.94 12.11 -9.37
N VAL A 73 4.39 10.89 -9.30
CA VAL A 73 3.11 10.54 -9.93
C VAL A 73 1.97 11.38 -9.37
N PHE A 74 1.88 11.55 -8.04
CA PHE A 74 0.84 12.40 -7.44
C PHE A 74 0.97 13.87 -7.81
N VAL A 75 2.19 14.40 -7.96
CA VAL A 75 2.40 15.78 -8.45
C VAL A 75 1.88 15.94 -9.87
N VAL A 76 2.26 15.05 -10.79
CA VAL A 76 1.79 15.09 -12.19
C VAL A 76 0.27 14.95 -12.25
N GLN A 77 -0.29 14.04 -11.46
CA GLN A 77 -1.73 13.82 -11.42
C GLN A 77 -2.48 15.02 -10.84
N TYR A 78 -1.96 15.65 -9.78
CA TYR A 78 -2.52 16.87 -9.22
C TYR A 78 -2.61 18.00 -10.26
N TRP A 79 -1.51 18.26 -10.99
CA TRP A 79 -1.50 19.31 -12.01
C TRP A 79 -2.41 19.00 -13.19
N THR A 80 -2.43 17.74 -13.62
CA THR A 80 -3.29 17.27 -14.72
C THR A 80 -4.77 17.38 -14.33
N ASP A 81 -5.14 16.93 -13.14
CA ASP A 81 -6.51 17.00 -12.63
C ASP A 81 -6.96 18.45 -12.43
N LYS A 82 -6.10 19.31 -11.87
CA LYS A 82 -6.35 20.74 -11.73
C LYS A 82 -6.61 21.40 -13.09
N PHE A 83 -5.79 21.10 -14.09
CA PHE A 83 -5.98 21.63 -15.45
C PHE A 83 -7.29 21.13 -16.08
N CYS A 84 -7.58 19.84 -15.94
CA CYS A 84 -8.77 19.25 -16.54
C CYS A 84 -10.07 19.74 -15.87
N LEU A 85 -10.08 19.90 -14.55
CA LEU A 85 -11.21 20.45 -13.79
C LEU A 85 -11.55 21.88 -14.21
N LEU A 86 -10.55 22.73 -14.45
CA LEU A 86 -10.78 24.13 -14.80
C LEU A 86 -11.15 24.35 -16.26
N ARG A 87 -10.71 23.45 -17.17
CA ARG A 87 -10.80 23.69 -18.62
C ARG A 87 -11.69 22.69 -19.37
N ASN A 88 -11.62 21.41 -19.04
CA ASN A 88 -12.14 20.35 -19.92
C ASN A 88 -13.37 19.62 -19.37
N TRP A 89 -13.45 19.43 -18.05
CA TRP A 89 -14.52 18.63 -17.46
C TRP A 89 -15.78 19.43 -17.23
N THR A 90 -16.93 18.76 -17.35
CA THR A 90 -18.17 19.27 -16.79
C THR A 90 -18.11 19.23 -15.27
N MET A 91 -18.91 20.07 -14.63
CA MET A 91 -19.08 20.02 -13.18
C MET A 91 -19.58 18.62 -12.79
N THR A 92 -18.73 17.87 -12.10
CA THR A 92 -19.08 16.56 -11.55
C THR A 92 -20.24 16.75 -10.56
N PRO A 93 -21.19 15.80 -10.48
CA PRO A 93 -22.18 15.81 -9.39
C PRO A 93 -21.46 15.98 -8.05
N ARG A 94 -22.08 16.70 -7.12
CA ARG A 94 -21.52 16.93 -5.79
C ARG A 94 -21.46 15.61 -5.03
N VAL A 95 -20.37 14.87 -5.21
CA VAL A 95 -20.06 13.70 -4.39
C VAL A 95 -19.65 14.27 -3.03
N GLY A 96 -20.57 14.18 -2.07
CA GLY A 96 -20.45 14.85 -0.78
C GLY A 96 -19.41 14.20 0.16
N THR A 97 -19.62 14.40 1.46
CA THR A 97 -18.77 13.91 2.56
C THR A 97 -18.51 12.39 2.57
N GLN A 98 -19.24 11.61 1.76
CA GLN A 98 -19.08 10.17 1.67
C GLN A 98 -17.71 9.74 1.10
N THR A 99 -17.14 10.50 0.16
CA THR A 99 -15.82 10.17 -0.43
C THR A 99 -14.69 10.33 0.59
N THR A 100 -14.75 11.37 1.41
CA THR A 100 -13.82 11.56 2.54
C THR A 100 -13.93 10.41 3.53
N ALA A 101 -15.16 9.98 3.82
CA ALA A 101 -15.43 8.87 4.72
C ALA A 101 -14.84 7.55 4.20
N PHE A 102 -14.94 7.26 2.90
CA PHE A 102 -14.39 6.06 2.28
C PHE A 102 -12.85 6.08 2.25
N SER A 103 -12.26 7.19 1.81
CA SER A 103 -10.80 7.33 1.71
C SER A 103 -10.08 7.18 3.06
N GLN A 104 -10.65 7.70 4.15
CA GLN A 104 -10.11 7.50 5.50
C GLN A 104 -9.99 6.03 5.89
N ILE A 105 -11.01 5.22 5.57
CA ILE A 105 -10.99 3.78 5.87
C ILE A 105 -9.93 3.08 5.01
N PHE A 106 -9.88 3.41 3.72
CA PHE A 106 -8.91 2.83 2.80
C PHE A 106 -7.46 3.14 3.21
N PHE A 107 -7.16 4.39 3.59
CA PHE A 107 -5.82 4.76 4.07
C PHE A 107 -5.48 4.08 5.40
N GLY A 108 -6.44 3.95 6.33
CA GLY A 108 -6.25 3.20 7.57
C GLY A 108 -5.90 1.73 7.31
N ILE A 109 -6.67 1.05 6.43
CA ILE A 109 -6.39 -0.34 6.05
C ILE A 109 -5.02 -0.47 5.36
N THR A 110 -4.67 0.47 4.48
CA THR A 110 -3.38 0.46 3.80
C THR A 110 -2.22 0.60 4.77
N LEU A 111 -2.33 1.50 5.76
CA LEU A 111 -1.32 1.66 6.81
C LEU A 111 -1.20 0.42 7.71
N MET A 112 -2.32 -0.25 7.97
CA MET A 112 -2.31 -1.51 8.72
C MET A 112 -1.56 -2.62 7.95
N ILE A 113 -1.86 -2.78 6.65
CA ILE A 113 -1.16 -3.75 5.79
C ILE A 113 0.32 -3.39 5.67
N TYR A 114 0.65 -2.12 5.54
CA TYR A 114 2.03 -1.64 5.55
C TYR A 114 2.77 -2.08 6.82
N ALA A 115 2.20 -1.85 8.00
CA ALA A 115 2.84 -2.20 9.26
C ALA A 115 3.04 -3.72 9.41
N LEU A 116 2.07 -4.53 8.99
CA LEU A 116 2.16 -5.99 9.00
C LEU A 116 3.23 -6.52 8.05
N MET A 117 3.20 -6.06 6.79
CA MET A 117 4.23 -6.43 5.81
C MET A 117 5.61 -5.93 6.26
N SER A 118 5.65 -4.77 6.92
CA SER A 118 6.88 -4.18 7.41
C SER A 118 7.58 -5.08 8.44
N SER A 119 6.83 -5.56 9.42
CA SER A 119 7.33 -6.50 10.43
C SER A 119 7.82 -7.79 9.76
N TYR A 120 7.01 -8.38 8.85
CA TYR A 120 7.36 -9.61 8.16
C TYR A 120 8.66 -9.48 7.35
N TYR A 121 8.79 -8.43 6.53
CA TYR A 121 9.99 -8.26 5.70
C TYR A 121 11.26 -8.05 6.52
N ILE A 122 11.18 -7.33 7.65
CA ILE A 122 12.35 -7.11 8.51
C ILE A 122 12.74 -8.39 9.23
N SER A 123 11.75 -9.20 9.63
CA SER A 123 12.02 -10.49 10.24
C SER A 123 12.82 -11.38 9.29
N SER A 124 12.49 -11.44 8.00
CA SER A 124 13.13 -12.35 7.05
C SER A 124 14.44 -11.83 6.42
N ILE A 125 15.06 -10.75 6.92
CA ILE A 125 16.39 -10.33 6.44
C ILE A 125 17.41 -11.33 7.00
N PRO A 126 18.28 -11.97 6.18
CA PRO A 126 18.75 -11.59 4.84
C PRO A 126 18.13 -12.33 3.62
N TYR A 127 16.99 -13.01 3.78
CA TYR A 127 16.22 -13.71 2.73
C TYR A 127 16.95 -14.88 2.05
N ASP A 128 17.96 -15.46 2.70
CA ASP A 128 18.78 -16.54 2.16
C ASP A 128 18.57 -17.89 2.86
N ASN A 129 17.69 -17.96 3.87
CA ASN A 129 17.43 -19.16 4.66
C ASN A 129 18.71 -19.76 5.28
N ALA A 130 19.74 -18.93 5.52
CA ALA A 130 21.05 -19.35 6.01
C ALA A 130 21.28 -18.83 7.43
N CYS A 131 21.24 -19.74 8.40
CA CYS A 131 21.43 -19.42 9.80
C CYS A 131 22.83 -19.73 10.28
N GLU A 132 23.41 -18.84 11.07
CA GLU A 132 24.71 -19.04 11.70
C GLU A 132 24.63 -20.18 12.73
N ALA A 133 25.50 -21.17 12.60
CA ALA A 133 25.70 -22.19 13.62
C ALA A 133 26.81 -21.76 14.60
N ASN A 134 26.62 -22.10 15.88
CA ASN A 134 27.59 -21.82 16.96
C ASN A 134 28.93 -22.57 16.79
N ASN A 135 29.02 -23.50 15.84
CA ASN A 135 30.21 -24.31 15.62
C ASN A 135 31.10 -23.64 14.56
N LEU A 136 32.40 -23.58 14.86
CA LEU A 136 33.41 -23.23 13.86
C LEU A 136 33.51 -24.35 12.82
N VAL A 137 34.04 -24.00 11.64
CA VAL A 137 34.33 -24.98 10.59
C VAL A 137 35.26 -26.07 11.15
N ASN A 138 34.86 -27.33 11.02
CA ASN A 138 35.68 -28.47 11.43
C ASN A 138 37.05 -28.42 10.71
N GLU A 139 38.12 -28.76 11.42
CA GLU A 139 39.51 -28.70 10.89
C GLU A 139 39.70 -29.49 9.58
N GLU A 140 38.88 -30.52 9.33
CA GLU A 140 38.84 -31.29 8.08
C GLU A 140 38.52 -30.46 6.81
N TYR A 141 37.89 -29.30 6.99
CA TYR A 141 37.53 -28.39 5.89
C TYR A 141 38.46 -27.17 5.78
N LEU A 142 39.41 -27.02 6.71
CA LEU A 142 40.42 -25.94 6.66
C LEU A 142 41.56 -26.25 5.69
N GLU A 143 41.77 -27.53 5.39
CA GLU A 143 42.72 -27.93 4.35
C GLU A 143 42.28 -27.39 2.98
N ALA A 144 43.20 -26.75 2.26
CA ALA A 144 42.95 -26.18 0.94
C ALA A 144 42.45 -27.26 -0.03
N LYS A 145 41.14 -27.30 -0.26
CA LYS A 145 40.52 -28.20 -1.24
C LYS A 145 40.45 -27.51 -2.59
N THR A 146 40.85 -28.23 -3.64
CA THR A 146 40.70 -27.76 -5.01
C THR A 146 39.28 -28.06 -5.50
N ALA A 147 38.50 -27.02 -5.77
CA ALA A 147 37.22 -27.18 -6.46
C ALA A 147 37.44 -27.16 -7.98
N THR A 148 36.72 -28.02 -8.69
CA THR A 148 36.68 -27.98 -10.15
C THR A 148 35.50 -27.10 -10.58
N VAL A 149 35.80 -25.97 -11.22
CA VAL A 149 34.78 -25.08 -11.79
C VAL A 149 34.82 -25.22 -13.31
N SER A 150 33.67 -25.46 -13.92
CA SER A 150 33.51 -25.46 -15.38
C SER A 150 32.93 -24.12 -15.82
N ILE A 151 33.73 -23.32 -16.52
CA ILE A 151 33.27 -22.08 -17.16
C ILE A 151 33.44 -22.29 -18.66
N GLY A 152 32.33 -22.37 -19.40
CA GLY A 152 32.36 -22.52 -20.85
C GLY A 152 32.96 -23.84 -21.37
N GLY A 153 32.93 -24.92 -20.57
CA GLY A 153 33.45 -26.24 -20.96
C GLY A 153 34.95 -26.45 -20.69
N ILE A 154 35.64 -25.45 -20.14
CA ILE A 154 37.02 -25.58 -19.65
C ILE A 154 36.98 -25.84 -18.15
N PHE A 155 37.59 -26.94 -17.70
CA PHE A 155 37.73 -27.27 -16.29
C PHE A 155 39.00 -26.60 -15.74
N SER A 156 38.82 -25.68 -14.80
CA SER A 156 39.93 -25.08 -14.05
C SER A 156 39.82 -25.48 -12.58
N GLN A 157 40.94 -25.91 -11.99
CA GLN A 157 41.03 -26.15 -10.55
C GLN A 157 41.32 -24.82 -9.86
N VAL A 158 40.41 -24.39 -8.98
CA VAL A 158 40.58 -23.19 -8.18
C VAL A 158 40.83 -23.63 -6.74
N PRO A 159 41.94 -23.22 -6.10
CA PRO A 159 42.15 -23.49 -4.69
C PRO A 159 41.16 -22.66 -3.87
N ILE A 160 40.37 -23.33 -3.02
CA ILE A 160 39.49 -22.67 -2.07
C ILE A 160 40.15 -22.82 -0.69
N SER A 161 40.64 -21.71 -0.13
CA SER A 161 41.12 -21.64 1.25
C SER A 161 40.04 -21.01 2.11
N ILE A 162 39.50 -21.79 3.05
CA ILE A 162 38.55 -21.30 4.04
C ILE A 162 39.35 -20.79 5.25
N PRO A 163 39.14 -19.55 5.72
CA PRO A 163 39.86 -19.05 6.88
C PRO A 163 39.47 -19.82 8.16
N ASP A 164 40.45 -20.04 9.05
CA ASP A 164 40.35 -20.80 10.32
C ASP A 164 39.30 -20.27 11.32
N ASN A 165 38.73 -19.10 11.07
CA ASN A 165 37.71 -18.46 11.91
C ASN A 165 36.40 -18.18 11.18
N SER A 166 36.10 -18.99 10.15
CA SER A 166 34.82 -18.91 9.44
C SER A 166 33.70 -19.58 10.23
N LYS A 167 32.54 -18.94 10.21
CA LYS A 167 31.30 -19.43 10.83
C LYS A 167 30.65 -20.46 9.91
N THR A 168 30.08 -21.51 10.48
CA THR A 168 29.27 -22.46 9.70
C THR A 168 27.85 -21.93 9.56
N TYR A 169 27.20 -22.23 8.45
CA TYR A 169 25.80 -21.90 8.20
C TYR A 169 25.01 -23.18 7.97
N TYR A 170 23.77 -23.22 8.45
CA TYR A 170 22.83 -24.29 8.16
C TYR A 170 21.56 -23.73 7.55
N PHE A 171 20.84 -24.57 6.81
CA PHE A 171 19.55 -24.19 6.26
C PHE A 171 18.51 -24.08 7.38
N CYS A 172 17.87 -22.92 7.48
CA CYS A 172 16.76 -22.66 8.37
C CYS A 172 15.57 -22.17 7.56
N ASP A 173 14.38 -22.69 7.86
CA ASP A 173 13.17 -22.24 7.20
C ASP A 173 12.69 -20.93 7.85
N GLU A 174 12.93 -19.81 7.16
CA GLU A 174 12.51 -18.47 7.59
C GLU A 174 11.08 -18.15 7.14
N ASP A 175 10.38 -19.07 6.45
CA ASP A 175 9.02 -18.80 5.98
C ASP A 175 7.99 -18.90 7.09
N MET A 176 7.74 -17.75 7.73
CA MET A 176 6.78 -17.69 8.82
C MET A 176 5.33 -17.97 8.42
N LYS A 177 5.00 -17.97 7.12
CA LYS A 177 3.63 -18.24 6.64
C LYS A 177 3.25 -19.70 6.81
N THR A 178 4.23 -20.58 6.84
CA THR A 178 4.05 -22.03 6.91
C THR A 178 4.05 -22.53 8.37
N PHE A 179 4.34 -21.65 9.35
CA PHE A 179 4.28 -22.02 10.76
C PHE A 179 2.85 -22.29 11.24
N ASN A 180 2.73 -23.33 12.07
CA ASN A 180 1.48 -23.73 12.74
C ASN A 180 1.70 -23.76 14.26
N PRO A 181 1.08 -22.90 15.08
CA PRO A 181 0.10 -21.88 14.70
C PRO A 181 0.72 -20.74 13.87
N LEU A 182 -0.11 -20.08 13.06
CA LEU A 182 0.28 -18.89 12.31
C LEU A 182 0.82 -17.85 13.31
N ALA A 183 2.10 -17.49 13.18
CA ALA A 183 2.72 -16.45 14.01
C ALA A 183 2.13 -15.10 13.59
N PHE A 184 1.23 -14.57 14.41
CA PHE A 184 0.72 -13.21 14.26
C PHE A 184 1.69 -12.27 14.95
N LEU A 185 2.41 -11.45 14.18
CA LEU A 185 3.59 -10.70 14.60
C LEU A 185 4.78 -11.65 14.85
N THR A 186 5.95 -11.25 14.37
CA THR A 186 7.15 -12.09 14.29
C THR A 186 7.90 -12.11 15.62
N GLU A 187 7.17 -12.47 16.68
CA GLU A 187 7.69 -12.36 18.03
C GLU A 187 8.90 -13.30 18.22
N PRO A 188 10.02 -12.82 18.78
CA PRO A 188 11.22 -13.62 19.03
C PRO A 188 10.96 -14.93 19.80
N SER A 189 9.97 -14.93 20.68
CA SER A 189 9.60 -16.09 21.50
C SER A 189 9.01 -17.25 20.69
N THR A 190 8.60 -17.02 19.43
CA THR A 190 8.03 -18.05 18.55
C THR A 190 9.08 -18.89 17.82
N GLN A 191 10.38 -18.59 18.02
CA GLN A 191 11.48 -19.41 17.52
C GLN A 191 11.49 -20.76 18.26
N ARG A 192 11.02 -21.82 17.60
CA ARG A 192 10.83 -23.14 18.26
C ARG A 192 12.14 -23.78 18.72
N ASP A 193 12.94 -24.23 17.74
CA ASP A 193 13.99 -25.22 17.97
C ASP A 193 15.40 -24.65 17.77
N ARG A 194 15.54 -23.54 17.03
CA ARG A 194 16.82 -22.88 16.80
C ARG A 194 16.64 -21.38 16.65
N GLU A 195 17.53 -20.64 17.30
CA GLU A 195 17.66 -19.20 17.15
C GLU A 195 18.17 -18.91 15.74
N TRP A 196 17.31 -18.34 14.90
CA TRP A 196 17.66 -17.98 13.52
C TRP A 196 17.88 -16.47 13.38
N MET A 197 17.29 -15.66 14.26
CA MET A 197 17.51 -14.21 14.27
C MET A 197 18.72 -13.85 15.11
N ASN A 198 19.54 -12.94 14.60
CA ASN A 198 20.58 -12.31 15.40
C ASN A 198 19.98 -11.44 16.51
N SER A 199 20.68 -11.26 17.63
CA SER A 199 20.19 -10.45 18.76
C SER A 199 19.85 -8.99 18.40
N ASP A 200 20.48 -8.42 17.38
CA ASP A 200 20.16 -7.08 16.89
C ASP A 200 18.91 -7.08 16.00
N GLN A 201 18.75 -8.11 15.16
CA GLN A 201 17.57 -8.32 14.34
C GLN A 201 16.34 -8.56 15.21
N GLU A 202 16.50 -9.33 16.28
CA GLU A 202 15.47 -9.58 17.30
C GLU A 202 14.93 -8.26 17.89
N LYS A 203 15.83 -7.35 18.30
CA LYS A 203 15.44 -6.05 18.86
C LYS A 203 14.71 -5.18 17.84
N ILE A 204 15.21 -5.12 16.60
CA ILE A 204 14.58 -4.31 15.55
C ILE A 204 13.19 -4.87 15.25
N THR A 205 13.07 -6.17 15.04
CA THR A 205 11.79 -6.82 14.76
C THR A 205 10.80 -6.63 15.90
N SER A 206 11.23 -6.75 17.15
CA SER A 206 10.38 -6.48 18.32
C SER A 206 9.80 -5.06 18.30
N ILE A 207 10.61 -4.05 17.98
CA ILE A 207 10.13 -2.66 17.85
C ILE A 207 9.07 -2.55 16.75
N TYR A 208 9.31 -3.15 15.58
CA TYR A 208 8.37 -3.12 14.46
C TYR A 208 7.06 -3.86 14.78
N ASP A 209 7.13 -4.98 15.50
CA ASP A 209 5.96 -5.72 15.95
C ASP A 209 5.09 -4.91 16.91
N TRP A 210 5.71 -4.22 17.88
CA TRP A 210 4.99 -3.32 18.79
C TRP A 210 4.36 -2.13 18.08
N VAL A 211 5.05 -1.57 17.08
CA VAL A 211 4.51 -0.49 16.25
C VAL A 211 3.34 -1.00 15.41
N ALA A 212 3.45 -2.17 14.80
CA ALA A 212 2.37 -2.78 14.02
C ALA A 212 1.15 -3.09 14.89
N ALA A 213 1.34 -3.69 16.07
CA ALA A 213 0.28 -3.93 17.04
C ALA A 213 -0.41 -2.62 17.46
N SER A 214 0.36 -1.58 17.74
CA SER A 214 -0.17 -0.25 18.11
C SER A 214 -1.02 0.35 16.99
N LEU A 215 -0.56 0.27 15.74
CA LEU A 215 -1.31 0.77 14.58
C LEU A 215 -2.60 -0.01 14.33
N ILE A 216 -2.59 -1.34 14.52
CA ILE A 216 -3.78 -2.18 14.42
C ILE A 216 -4.81 -1.76 15.48
N VAL A 217 -4.37 -1.59 16.74
CA VAL A 217 -5.24 -1.14 17.83
C VAL A 217 -5.83 0.24 17.54
N ILE A 218 -5.02 1.20 17.06
CA ILE A 218 -5.49 2.53 16.67
C ILE A 218 -6.53 2.43 15.55
N CYS A 219 -6.27 1.62 14.51
CA CYS A 219 -7.22 1.43 13.42
C CYS A 219 -8.55 0.82 13.90
N ILE A 220 -8.50 -0.18 14.78
CA ILE A 220 -9.68 -0.78 15.40
C ILE A 220 -10.46 0.27 16.19
N ILE A 221 -9.79 1.08 17.02
CA ILE A 221 -10.41 2.16 17.79
C ILE A 221 -11.06 3.19 16.86
N MET A 222 -10.38 3.60 15.79
CA MET A 222 -10.92 4.55 14.81
C MET A 222 -12.17 4.01 14.12
N VAL A 223 -12.15 2.75 13.69
CA VAL A 223 -13.30 2.09 13.06
C VAL A 223 -14.43 1.96 14.08
N PHE A 224 -14.16 1.46 15.29
CA PHE A 224 -15.12 1.28 16.38
C PHE A 224 -15.80 2.59 16.78
N ASN A 225 -15.03 3.67 16.95
CA ASN A 225 -15.56 4.98 17.28
C ASN A 225 -16.53 5.49 16.20
N ARG A 226 -16.21 5.23 14.93
CA ARG A 226 -17.05 5.65 13.81
C ARG A 226 -18.28 4.76 13.61
N THR A 227 -18.17 3.45 13.76
CA THR A 227 -19.25 2.49 13.49
C THR A 227 -20.20 2.29 14.66
N ILE A 228 -19.71 2.41 15.90
CA ILE A 228 -20.49 2.08 17.11
C ILE A 228 -20.75 3.33 17.94
N ILE A 229 -19.71 4.07 18.33
CA ILE A 229 -19.87 5.21 19.25
C ILE A 229 -20.68 6.34 18.61
N THR A 230 -20.35 6.72 17.38
CA THR A 230 -21.02 7.82 16.67
C THR A 230 -22.54 7.59 16.49
N PRO A 231 -23.02 6.44 15.98
CA PRO A 231 -24.46 6.21 15.88
C PRO A 231 -25.16 6.07 17.23
N ILE A 232 -24.52 5.48 18.24
CA ILE A 232 -25.07 5.40 19.60
C ILE A 232 -25.26 6.81 20.18
N LEU A 233 -24.24 7.67 20.09
CA LEU A 233 -24.34 9.06 20.54
C LEU A 233 -25.42 9.82 19.77
N ARG A 234 -25.54 9.61 18.46
CA ARG A 234 -26.62 10.22 17.64
C ARG A 234 -28.00 9.72 18.06
N PHE A 235 -28.14 8.45 18.41
CA PHE A 235 -29.39 7.89 18.91
C PHE A 235 -29.80 8.56 20.22
N PHE A 236 -28.88 8.65 21.20
CA PHE A 236 -29.17 9.29 22.49
C PHE A 236 -29.38 10.81 22.38
N LEU A 237 -28.54 11.52 21.63
CA LEU A 237 -28.70 12.97 21.43
C LEU A 237 -29.95 13.32 20.61
N GLY A 238 -30.33 12.49 19.63
CA GLY A 238 -31.56 12.64 18.86
C GLY A 238 -32.81 12.50 19.72
N ILE A 239 -32.80 11.58 20.69
CA ILE A 239 -33.88 11.42 21.67
C ILE A 239 -34.02 12.68 22.54
N ILE A 240 -32.90 13.28 22.96
CA ILE A 240 -32.91 14.50 23.79
C ILE A 240 -33.49 15.69 23.02
N GLN A 241 -33.15 15.85 21.73
CA GLN A 241 -33.71 16.92 20.90
C GLN A 241 -35.20 16.72 20.59
N ALA A 242 -35.65 15.49 20.30
CA ALA A 242 -37.06 15.19 20.08
C ALA A 242 -37.92 15.37 21.35
N GLY A 243 -37.35 15.13 22.54
CA GLY A 243 -38.01 15.38 23.81
C GLY A 243 -38.16 16.87 24.17
N TRP A 244 -37.27 17.73 23.67
CA TRP A 244 -37.35 19.18 23.89
C TRP A 244 -38.38 19.86 22.98
N THR A 245 -38.51 19.44 21.72
CA THR A 245 -39.46 20.05 20.78
C THR A 245 -40.92 19.73 21.10
N SER A 246 -41.22 18.55 21.67
CA SER A 246 -42.58 18.20 22.09
C SER A 246 -43.07 19.00 23.31
N LYS A 247 -42.16 19.50 24.16
CA LYS A 247 -42.50 20.31 25.34
C LYS A 247 -42.81 21.77 25.02
N PHE A 248 -42.32 22.31 23.90
CA PHE A 248 -42.56 23.70 23.50
C PHE A 248 -43.77 23.89 22.57
N ASN A 249 -44.35 22.83 22.01
CA ASN A 249 -45.56 22.90 21.19
C ASN A 249 -46.87 22.79 22.00
N ASN A 250 -46.80 22.64 23.32
CA ASN A 250 -47.96 22.53 24.23
C ASN A 250 -48.07 23.72 25.20
N ILE A 251 -47.45 24.86 24.88
CA ILE A 251 -47.61 26.16 25.55
C ILE A 251 -48.04 27.16 24.48
#